data_AF-A0A350YSY4-F1
#
_entry.id   AF-A0A350YSY4-F1
#
_cell.length_a   1.000
_cell.length_b   1.000
_cell.length_c   1.000
_cell.angle_alpha   90.00
_cell.angle_beta   90.00
_cell.angle_gamma   90.00
#
_symmetry.space_group_name_H-M   'P 1'
#
loop_
_entity.id
_entity.type
_entity.pdbx_description
1 polymer ?
#
loop_
_entity_poly.entity_id
_entity_poly.type
_entity_poly.pdbx_seq_one_letter_code
_entity_poly.pdbx_strand_id
1 'polypeptide(L)'
;MDTTDNRNLSVTSFSGRYLSISGAKASEVFCTRMLEQTIQYESDNYTVRRPVSFSSWPTLDPLSHPTEIYTDEDKAHYDMTKINLSDPEPGIFASYHAYPYYPNFISEQPSYLTYSDQYGPNSYLGYLNDLKEHYSDMPLVIAEFGVPSSWGSAHQSFSNMHHGGYSEKQQGEKNMRLMHNIINSGCAGGFMFAWMDEWFKPTWIVSYLEAYGMNSGGSTIPTRQLWHNLTSPEQNFGLISFDQLTVEPLISYVTDNPSGPVSNIRATHDNSFFFLDIEADRQLAAGDTVMVAFDTYLASLGESMLPDGRELDNRSEFLMTMVLSQDTALWHVTEAYNMDGLTPRFDLSNHAVQRFRSTITDGAPWMLMHWYNDGYKRTGQDIGRFPMENSSGFTFGEMTAVAWSGNKIRIRVPWTLLYFYDPTQMKVIDGAVSYDGGYNYVISTSESDGIAVSVYLDRDVTSTVSRYNWEKWLTVPSTVSREKKSLEIIRSGLSGIPEFTD
;
A
#
# COMPACT_ATOMS: atom_id res chain seq x y z
N MET A 1 -6.43 4.83 -25.86
CA MET A 1 -6.20 5.55 -27.14
C MET A 1 -6.36 4.64 -28.35
N ASP A 2 -5.79 3.42 -28.34
CA ASP A 2 -5.88 2.43 -29.43
C ASP A 2 -7.29 2.28 -30.06
N THR A 3 -8.34 2.06 -29.24
CA THR A 3 -9.70 1.94 -29.75
C THR A 3 -10.19 3.18 -30.50
N THR A 4 -9.81 4.38 -30.05
CA THR A 4 -10.15 5.64 -30.73
C THR A 4 -9.46 5.72 -32.08
N ASP A 5 -8.19 5.35 -32.15
CA ASP A 5 -7.38 5.40 -33.37
C ASP A 5 -7.91 4.43 -34.43
N ASN A 6 -8.19 3.19 -34.03
CA ASN A 6 -8.71 2.15 -34.93
C ASN A 6 -10.12 2.46 -35.46
N ARG A 7 -10.96 3.16 -34.69
CA ARG A 7 -12.33 3.51 -35.11
C ARG A 7 -12.43 4.77 -35.96
N ASN A 8 -11.39 5.61 -36.00
CA ASN A 8 -11.44 6.94 -36.61
C ASN A 8 -10.28 7.20 -37.58
N LEU A 9 -9.94 6.22 -38.43
CA LEU A 9 -8.79 6.26 -39.34
C LEU A 9 -8.75 7.47 -40.31
N SER A 10 -9.89 8.09 -40.59
CA SER A 10 -9.97 9.28 -41.45
C SER A 10 -9.58 10.59 -40.75
N VAL A 11 -9.50 10.58 -39.41
CA VAL A 11 -9.17 11.76 -38.61
C VAL A 11 -7.66 11.79 -38.40
N THR A 12 -6.96 12.52 -39.27
CA THR A 12 -5.48 12.54 -39.31
C THR A 12 -4.85 13.92 -39.13
N SER A 13 -5.68 14.96 -39.04
CA SER A 13 -5.20 16.33 -38.88
C SER A 13 -6.23 17.23 -38.20
N PHE A 14 -5.74 18.33 -37.64
CA PHE A 14 -6.54 19.44 -37.12
C PHE A 14 -5.75 20.74 -37.27
N SER A 15 -6.46 21.83 -37.54
CA SER A 15 -5.88 23.17 -37.64
C SER A 15 -6.76 24.16 -36.86
N GLY A 16 -6.24 24.64 -35.73
CA GLY A 16 -6.84 25.67 -34.89
C GLY A 16 -6.18 27.03 -35.07
N ARG A 17 -6.52 27.98 -34.19
CA ARG A 17 -5.93 29.31 -34.12
C ARG A 17 -4.52 29.28 -33.51
N TYR A 18 -4.30 28.48 -32.47
CA TYR A 18 -3.02 28.41 -31.76
C TYR A 18 -2.27 27.10 -32.04
N LEU A 19 -2.97 25.98 -32.14
CA LEU A 19 -2.39 24.65 -32.31
C LEU A 19 -2.87 23.96 -33.58
N SER A 20 -1.98 23.19 -34.20
CA SER A 20 -2.30 22.33 -35.33
C SER A 20 -1.52 21.02 -35.27
N ILE A 21 -2.04 19.98 -35.93
CA ILE A 21 -1.40 18.67 -36.02
C ILE A 21 -1.76 18.03 -37.35
N SER A 22 -0.82 17.29 -37.95
CA SER A 22 -1.01 16.63 -39.25
C SER A 22 -0.29 15.29 -39.31
N GLY A 23 -0.83 14.33 -40.07
CA GLY A 23 -0.24 12.99 -40.17
C GLY A 23 -0.28 12.21 -38.86
N ALA A 24 -1.24 12.54 -37.99
CA ALA A 24 -1.35 12.01 -36.64
C ALA A 24 -2.50 11.01 -36.50
N LYS A 25 -2.56 10.32 -35.36
CA LYS A 25 -3.67 9.42 -35.02
C LYS A 25 -4.86 10.20 -34.48
N ALA A 26 -6.05 9.60 -34.51
CA ALA A 26 -7.29 10.26 -34.11
C ALA A 26 -7.29 10.73 -32.64
N SER A 27 -6.66 9.98 -31.75
CA SER A 27 -6.46 10.35 -30.34
C SER A 27 -5.56 11.58 -30.17
N GLU A 28 -4.44 11.64 -30.90
CA GLU A 28 -3.54 12.80 -30.93
C GLU A 28 -4.25 14.05 -31.47
N VAL A 29 -5.06 13.89 -32.53
CA VAL A 29 -5.93 14.95 -33.06
C VAL A 29 -6.94 15.42 -32.03
N PHE A 30 -7.59 14.51 -31.31
CA PHE A 30 -8.54 14.85 -30.25
C PHE A 30 -7.86 15.64 -29.13
N CYS A 31 -6.70 15.19 -28.64
CA CYS A 31 -5.99 15.88 -27.57
C CYS A 31 -5.58 17.29 -28.00
N THR A 32 -5.05 17.44 -29.23
CA THR A 32 -4.69 18.75 -29.80
C THR A 32 -5.89 19.70 -29.84
N ARG A 33 -7.07 19.19 -30.22
CA ARG A 33 -8.32 19.97 -30.23
C ARG A 33 -8.73 20.43 -28.84
N MET A 34 -8.56 19.59 -27.82
CA MET A 34 -8.91 19.95 -26.44
C MET A 34 -7.95 21.01 -25.88
N LEU A 35 -6.66 20.92 -26.17
CA LEU A 35 -5.66 21.94 -25.81
C LEU A 35 -5.96 23.27 -26.49
N GLU A 36 -6.23 23.26 -27.80
CA GLU A 36 -6.64 24.45 -28.56
C GLU A 36 -7.89 25.09 -27.95
N GLN A 37 -8.91 24.28 -27.64
CA GLN A 37 -10.15 24.76 -27.03
C GLN A 37 -9.90 25.39 -25.66
N THR A 38 -8.95 24.84 -24.88
CA THR A 38 -8.59 25.35 -23.55
C THR A 38 -7.92 26.72 -23.67
N ILE A 39 -6.93 26.85 -24.54
CA ILE A 39 -6.24 28.12 -24.83
C ILE A 39 -7.24 29.16 -25.35
N GLN A 40 -8.07 28.78 -26.32
CA GLN A 40 -9.07 29.68 -26.90
C GLN A 40 -10.06 30.15 -25.83
N TYR A 41 -10.56 29.25 -24.98
CA TYR A 41 -11.47 29.60 -23.91
C TYR A 41 -10.83 30.59 -22.92
N GLU A 42 -9.59 30.37 -22.50
CA GLU A 42 -8.88 31.31 -21.63
C GLU A 42 -8.68 32.68 -22.31
N SER A 43 -8.28 32.67 -23.58
CA SER A 43 -8.01 33.89 -24.33
C SER A 43 -9.27 34.72 -24.53
N ASP A 44 -10.38 34.09 -24.90
CA ASP A 44 -11.63 34.77 -25.23
C ASP A 44 -12.38 35.26 -23.97
N ASN A 45 -12.29 34.54 -22.85
CA ASN A 45 -13.04 34.87 -21.63
C ASN A 45 -12.25 35.65 -20.60
N TYR A 46 -10.93 35.48 -20.55
CA TYR A 46 -10.08 36.07 -19.50
C TYR A 46 -8.92 36.89 -20.04
N THR A 47 -8.73 36.97 -21.37
CA THR A 47 -7.59 37.69 -21.99
C THR A 47 -6.23 37.18 -21.48
N VAL A 48 -6.17 35.90 -21.13
CA VAL A 48 -4.94 35.22 -20.71
C VAL A 48 -4.72 34.00 -21.57
N ARG A 49 -3.44 33.62 -21.71
CA ARG A 49 -3.01 32.40 -22.38
C ARG A 49 -1.91 31.80 -21.50
N ARG A 50 -2.08 30.57 -21.07
CA ARG A 50 -1.11 29.85 -20.24
C ARG A 50 -0.62 28.59 -20.96
N PRO A 51 0.56 28.07 -20.60
CA PRO A 51 1.00 26.76 -21.06
C PRO A 51 -0.03 25.70 -20.72
N VAL A 52 -0.34 24.86 -21.70
CA VAL A 52 -1.26 23.73 -21.54
C VAL A 52 -0.53 22.42 -21.82
N SER A 53 -1.00 21.36 -21.17
CA SER A 53 -0.51 20.01 -21.36
C SER A 53 -1.67 19.02 -21.33
N PHE A 54 -1.41 17.82 -21.83
CA PHE A 54 -2.26 16.66 -21.66
C PHE A 54 -1.53 15.64 -20.77
N SER A 55 -2.11 15.28 -19.63
CA SER A 55 -1.48 14.30 -18.74
C SER A 55 -1.51 12.90 -19.36
N SER A 56 -0.37 12.21 -19.32
CA SER A 56 -0.18 10.87 -19.87
C SER A 56 0.47 9.94 -18.85
N TRP A 57 0.53 8.66 -19.19
CA TRP A 57 1.23 7.62 -18.45
C TRP A 57 2.35 7.04 -19.33
N PRO A 58 3.40 6.42 -18.75
CA PRO A 58 4.43 5.72 -19.51
C PRO A 58 3.87 4.71 -20.51
N THR A 59 2.71 4.11 -20.21
CA THR A 59 2.03 3.15 -21.11
C THR A 59 1.52 3.75 -22.43
N LEU A 60 1.58 5.08 -22.55
CA LEU A 60 1.22 5.85 -23.74
C LEU A 60 2.38 6.73 -24.19
N ASP A 61 3.58 6.53 -23.67
CA ASP A 61 4.74 7.29 -24.10
C ASP A 61 5.14 6.92 -25.56
N PRO A 62 5.94 7.78 -26.23
CA PRO A 62 6.30 7.57 -27.63
C PRO A 62 7.56 6.72 -27.82
N LEU A 63 8.11 6.13 -26.74
CA LEU A 63 9.34 5.34 -26.78
C LEU A 63 9.04 3.92 -27.28
N SER A 64 10.09 3.12 -27.43
CA SER A 64 9.99 1.72 -27.84
C SER A 64 10.42 0.81 -26.70
N HIS A 65 9.52 -0.06 -26.26
CA HIS A 65 9.75 -0.95 -25.12
C HIS A 65 9.82 -2.42 -25.55
N PRO A 66 10.99 -2.92 -26.01
CA PRO A 66 11.13 -4.27 -26.54
C PRO A 66 10.87 -5.39 -25.51
N THR A 67 10.82 -5.06 -24.21
CA THR A 67 10.45 -6.00 -23.15
C THR A 67 8.94 -6.19 -23.00
N GLU A 68 8.13 -5.26 -23.52
CA GLU A 68 6.67 -5.34 -23.51
C GLU A 68 6.16 -6.22 -24.66
N ILE A 69 6.27 -7.53 -24.47
CA ILE A 69 5.86 -8.51 -25.47
C ILE A 69 4.46 -9.03 -25.14
N TYR A 70 3.50 -8.74 -26.01
CA TYR A 70 2.08 -9.12 -25.87
C TYR A 70 1.34 -8.53 -24.66
N THR A 71 1.79 -7.38 -24.15
CA THR A 71 1.10 -6.66 -23.08
C THR A 71 0.17 -5.59 -23.65
N ASP A 72 -0.74 -5.09 -22.80
CA ASP A 72 -1.60 -3.94 -23.12
C ASP A 72 -0.91 -2.60 -22.83
N GLU A 73 0.31 -2.64 -22.28
CA GLU A 73 1.02 -1.51 -21.70
C GLU A 73 1.88 -0.72 -22.71
N ASP A 74 1.95 -1.17 -23.97
CA ASP A 74 2.64 -0.48 -25.08
C ASP A 74 1.86 -0.65 -26.41
N LYS A 75 0.53 -0.43 -26.37
CA LYS A 75 -0.36 -0.63 -27.54
C LYS A 75 -0.69 0.65 -28.30
N ALA A 76 -0.51 1.81 -27.67
CA ALA A 76 -0.77 3.11 -28.28
C ALA A 76 0.19 4.13 -27.69
N HIS A 77 0.46 5.19 -28.45
CA HIS A 77 1.31 6.28 -28.02
C HIS A 77 0.57 7.61 -28.17
N TYR A 78 0.99 8.59 -27.39
CA TYR A 78 0.62 9.99 -27.54
C TYR A 78 1.90 10.83 -27.54
N ASP A 79 2.17 11.52 -28.65
CA ASP A 79 3.38 12.32 -28.79
C ASP A 79 3.08 13.81 -29.00
N MET A 80 3.32 14.61 -27.96
CA MET A 80 3.12 16.06 -28.02
C MET A 80 4.07 16.78 -28.98
N THR A 81 5.22 16.19 -29.33
CA THR A 81 6.17 16.82 -30.27
C THR A 81 5.58 17.00 -31.67
N LYS A 82 4.50 16.27 -31.99
CA LYS A 82 3.78 16.39 -33.27
C LYS A 82 2.89 17.63 -33.37
N ILE A 83 2.62 18.32 -32.26
CA ILE A 83 1.76 19.50 -32.22
C ILE A 83 2.58 20.72 -32.66
N ASN A 84 2.10 21.40 -33.70
CA ASN A 84 2.68 22.64 -34.17
C ASN A 84 1.99 23.83 -33.52
N LEU A 85 2.77 24.73 -32.92
CA LEU A 85 2.30 26.00 -32.41
C LEU A 85 2.28 27.03 -33.56
N SER A 86 1.09 27.52 -33.89
CA SER A 86 0.89 28.64 -34.83
C SER A 86 1.22 29.99 -34.18
N ASP A 87 1.16 30.06 -32.85
CA ASP A 87 1.56 31.18 -32.00
C ASP A 87 2.36 30.60 -30.82
N PRO A 88 3.57 31.10 -30.49
CA PRO A 88 4.37 30.59 -29.39
C PRO A 88 3.80 30.89 -27.99
N GLU A 89 2.90 31.88 -27.84
CA GLU A 89 2.52 32.47 -26.54
C GLU A 89 1.27 31.87 -25.87
N PRO A 90 0.95 30.58 -26.04
CA PRO A 90 0.54 29.80 -24.87
C PRO A 90 1.65 28.86 -24.44
N GLY A 91 2.42 28.31 -25.36
CA GLY A 91 3.35 27.21 -25.09
C GLY A 91 2.64 25.88 -24.81
N ILE A 92 3.37 24.78 -24.96
CA ILE A 92 2.96 23.45 -24.51
C ILE A 92 4.13 22.78 -23.79
N PHE A 93 3.83 21.84 -22.91
CA PHE A 93 4.81 21.02 -22.22
C PHE A 93 4.31 19.58 -22.16
N ALA A 94 5.22 18.61 -22.13
CA ALA A 94 4.86 17.21 -21.92
C ALA A 94 4.68 16.93 -20.43
N SER A 95 3.70 16.10 -20.07
CA SER A 95 3.48 15.71 -18.67
C SER A 95 3.12 14.24 -18.48
N TYR A 96 3.84 13.57 -17.57
CA TYR A 96 3.67 12.13 -17.31
C TYR A 96 3.51 11.81 -15.82
N HIS A 97 2.59 10.89 -15.52
CA HIS A 97 2.49 10.23 -14.21
C HIS A 97 3.46 9.04 -14.21
N ALA A 98 4.71 9.27 -13.81
CA ALA A 98 5.79 8.31 -13.96
C ALA A 98 6.27 7.81 -12.59
N TYR A 99 5.97 6.55 -12.30
CA TYR A 99 6.33 5.88 -11.05
C TYR A 99 7.49 4.90 -11.26
N PRO A 100 8.37 4.68 -10.27
CA PRO A 100 9.58 3.87 -10.43
C PRO A 100 9.35 2.36 -10.54
N TYR A 101 8.13 1.89 -10.28
CA TYR A 101 7.76 0.47 -10.19
C TYR A 101 6.77 0.03 -11.28
N TYR A 102 6.26 0.94 -12.11
CA TYR A 102 5.27 0.62 -13.14
C TYR A 102 5.37 1.61 -14.31
N PRO A 103 5.29 1.16 -15.57
CA PRO A 103 5.12 -0.24 -16.00
C PRO A 103 6.38 -1.10 -15.84
N ASN A 104 6.27 -2.38 -16.17
CA ASN A 104 7.35 -3.35 -15.98
C ASN A 104 8.62 -2.98 -16.76
N PHE A 105 8.50 -2.45 -17.97
CA PHE A 105 9.65 -1.97 -18.74
C PHE A 105 10.56 -1.01 -17.95
N ILE A 106 10.05 -0.19 -17.03
CA ILE A 106 10.88 0.71 -16.21
C ILE A 106 11.85 -0.09 -15.33
N SER A 107 11.45 -1.29 -14.89
CA SER A 107 12.27 -2.17 -14.03
C SER A 107 12.85 -3.38 -14.76
N GLU A 108 12.63 -3.53 -16.05
CA GLU A 108 13.02 -4.73 -16.81
C GLU A 108 13.83 -4.43 -18.06
N GLN A 109 13.67 -3.25 -18.66
CA GLN A 109 14.35 -2.91 -19.90
C GLN A 109 15.87 -2.82 -19.68
N PRO A 110 16.68 -3.65 -20.37
CA PRO A 110 18.11 -3.75 -20.08
C PRO A 110 18.88 -2.44 -20.15
N SER A 111 18.50 -1.51 -21.05
CA SER A 111 19.15 -0.19 -21.14
C SER A 111 18.94 0.64 -19.88
N TYR A 112 17.75 0.59 -19.27
CA TYR A 112 17.46 1.32 -18.03
C TYR A 112 18.18 0.72 -16.83
N LEU A 113 18.37 -0.61 -16.79
CA LEU A 113 19.07 -1.29 -15.67
C LEU A 113 20.56 -0.93 -15.56
N THR A 114 21.14 -0.28 -16.56
CA THR A 114 22.54 0.18 -16.54
C THR A 114 22.75 1.45 -15.71
N TYR A 115 21.67 2.15 -15.35
CA TYR A 115 21.72 3.39 -14.59
C TYR A 115 21.85 3.13 -13.08
N SER A 116 22.58 4.02 -12.40
CA SER A 116 22.74 4.01 -10.95
C SER A 116 22.96 5.43 -10.44
N ASP A 117 22.74 5.62 -9.15
CA ASP A 117 23.08 6.84 -8.41
C ASP A 117 23.81 6.47 -7.11
N GLN A 118 24.08 7.46 -6.25
CA GLN A 118 24.77 7.25 -4.98
C GLN A 118 24.04 6.31 -4.00
N TYR A 119 22.76 6.00 -4.24
CA TYR A 119 21.95 5.09 -3.43
C TYR A 119 21.84 3.68 -4.03
N GLY A 120 22.46 3.44 -5.20
CA GLY A 120 22.52 2.14 -5.86
C GLY A 120 21.88 2.12 -7.25
N PRO A 121 21.43 0.95 -7.74
CA PRO A 121 20.79 0.81 -9.05
C PRO A 121 19.56 1.73 -9.19
N ASN A 122 19.35 2.27 -10.38
CA ASN A 122 18.31 3.27 -10.63
C ASN A 122 17.80 3.25 -12.07
N SER A 123 16.93 2.27 -12.37
CA SER A 123 16.29 2.16 -13.68
C SER A 123 15.26 3.25 -13.95
N TYR A 124 14.68 3.86 -12.91
CA TYR A 124 13.79 5.01 -13.07
C TYR A 124 14.53 6.21 -13.68
N LEU A 125 15.76 6.48 -13.24
CA LEU A 125 16.60 7.49 -13.88
C LEU A 125 16.89 7.15 -15.35
N GLY A 126 17.11 5.87 -15.68
CA GLY A 126 17.27 5.43 -17.05
C GLY A 126 16.06 5.75 -17.93
N TYR A 127 14.86 5.44 -17.43
CA TYR A 127 13.60 5.79 -18.11
C TYR A 127 13.43 7.30 -18.28
N LEU A 128 13.70 8.09 -17.23
CA LEU A 128 13.57 9.55 -17.30
C LEU A 128 14.52 10.19 -18.31
N ASN A 129 15.74 9.66 -18.46
CA ASN A 129 16.70 10.17 -19.47
C ASN A 129 16.21 9.89 -20.89
N ASP A 130 15.69 8.69 -21.16
CA ASP A 130 15.16 8.31 -22.48
C ASP A 130 13.93 9.16 -22.84
N LEU A 131 13.00 9.31 -21.89
CA LEU A 131 11.83 10.18 -22.07
C LEU A 131 12.24 11.64 -22.28
N LYS A 132 13.23 12.15 -21.53
CA LYS A 132 13.70 13.53 -21.69
C LYS A 132 14.48 13.75 -22.99
N GLU A 133 15.18 12.75 -23.50
CA GLU A 133 15.86 12.79 -24.81
C GLU A 133 14.83 12.96 -25.93
N HIS A 134 13.73 12.19 -25.90
CA HIS A 134 12.61 12.35 -26.86
C HIS A 134 12.00 13.76 -26.79
N TYR A 135 11.79 14.29 -25.59
CA TYR A 135 11.28 15.65 -25.37
C TYR A 135 12.39 16.70 -25.22
N SER A 136 13.54 16.56 -25.88
CA SER A 136 14.70 17.46 -25.67
C SER A 136 14.38 18.95 -25.88
N ASP A 137 13.59 19.29 -26.91
CA ASP A 137 13.17 20.65 -27.25
C ASP A 137 11.87 21.12 -26.57
N MET A 138 11.30 20.32 -25.64
CA MET A 138 10.05 20.61 -24.94
C MET A 138 10.23 20.48 -23.41
N PRO A 139 9.62 21.35 -22.58
CA PRO A 139 9.59 21.12 -21.14
C PRO A 139 8.88 19.79 -20.84
N LEU A 140 9.50 18.93 -20.02
CA LEU A 140 8.94 17.67 -19.57
C LEU A 140 8.71 17.72 -18.06
N VAL A 141 7.46 17.66 -17.63
CA VAL A 141 7.08 17.67 -16.21
C VAL A 141 6.65 16.27 -15.79
N ILE A 142 7.20 15.75 -14.70
CA ILE A 142 6.69 14.51 -14.09
C ILE A 142 5.50 14.88 -13.20
N ALA A 143 4.31 14.85 -13.78
CA ALA A 143 3.10 15.38 -13.17
C ALA A 143 2.60 14.58 -11.97
N GLU A 144 3.01 13.32 -11.85
CA GLU A 144 2.88 12.55 -10.61
C GLU A 144 4.09 11.63 -10.44
N PHE A 145 4.65 11.60 -9.24
CA PHE A 145 5.63 10.61 -8.81
C PHE A 145 5.54 10.38 -7.29
N GLY A 146 6.02 9.22 -6.82
CA GLY A 146 6.17 8.96 -5.39
C GLY A 146 6.19 7.47 -5.07
N VAL A 147 6.41 7.16 -3.79
CA VAL A 147 6.14 5.85 -3.20
C VAL A 147 5.24 6.02 -1.97
N PRO A 148 4.42 5.02 -1.60
CA PRO A 148 3.58 5.10 -0.40
C PRO A 148 4.28 4.60 0.87
N SER A 149 3.78 5.03 2.04
CA SER A 149 4.24 4.60 3.37
C SER A 149 3.46 3.39 3.92
N SER A 150 3.08 2.44 3.06
CA SER A 150 2.29 1.27 3.44
C SER A 150 3.17 0.12 3.95
N TRP A 151 2.63 -0.70 4.85
CA TRP A 151 3.28 -1.92 5.34
C TRP A 151 3.36 -2.99 4.24
N GLY A 152 2.32 -3.09 3.40
CA GLY A 152 2.28 -3.99 2.26
C GLY A 152 2.85 -3.36 0.99
N SER A 153 3.37 -4.19 0.09
CA SER A 153 3.96 -3.77 -1.19
C SER A 153 3.26 -4.45 -2.36
N ALA A 154 2.65 -3.66 -3.25
CA ALA A 154 1.92 -4.15 -4.42
C ALA A 154 2.80 -4.42 -5.64
N HIS A 155 4.05 -3.93 -5.66
CA HIS A 155 4.96 -4.15 -6.79
C HIS A 155 6.39 -3.81 -6.40
N GLN A 156 7.35 -4.64 -6.82
CA GLN A 156 8.76 -4.35 -6.63
C GLN A 156 9.32 -3.52 -7.79
N SER A 157 10.41 -2.82 -7.54
CA SER A 157 11.12 -1.99 -8.53
C SER A 157 12.59 -2.37 -8.47
N PHE A 158 13.24 -2.41 -9.63
CA PHE A 158 14.68 -2.62 -9.70
C PHE A 158 15.46 -1.55 -8.91
N SER A 159 14.90 -0.34 -8.81
CA SER A 159 15.55 0.79 -8.17
C SER A 159 15.42 0.82 -6.64
N ASN A 160 14.85 -0.22 -6.01
CA ASN A 160 14.47 -0.21 -4.58
C ASN A 160 13.57 1.00 -4.23
N MET A 161 12.63 1.32 -5.12
CA MET A 161 11.58 2.31 -4.92
C MET A 161 10.25 1.64 -5.30
N HIS A 162 9.77 0.80 -4.39
CA HIS A 162 8.65 -0.12 -4.58
C HIS A 162 7.30 0.57 -4.43
N HIS A 163 6.24 -0.11 -4.85
CA HIS A 163 4.86 0.31 -4.64
C HIS A 163 4.40 -0.07 -3.22
N GLY A 164 5.07 0.48 -2.21
CA GLY A 164 4.83 0.23 -0.78
C GLY A 164 5.86 -0.70 -0.14
N GLY A 165 5.62 -1.04 1.13
CA GLY A 165 6.56 -1.78 1.98
C GLY A 165 7.54 -0.85 2.72
N TYR A 166 7.10 0.36 3.07
CA TYR A 166 7.94 1.42 3.61
C TYR A 166 7.31 2.14 4.80
N SER A 167 8.16 2.59 5.72
CA SER A 167 7.77 3.53 6.75
C SER A 167 7.54 4.94 6.19
N GLU A 168 6.90 5.83 6.95
CA GLU A 168 6.75 7.24 6.56
C GLU A 168 8.12 7.91 6.36
N LYS A 169 9.11 7.55 7.18
CA LYS A 169 10.48 8.01 7.02
C LYS A 169 11.06 7.55 5.67
N GLN A 170 10.96 6.26 5.37
CA GLN A 170 11.47 5.69 4.11
C GLN A 170 10.75 6.25 2.88
N GLN A 171 9.45 6.54 2.99
CA GLN A 171 8.69 7.26 1.95
C GLN A 171 9.35 8.61 1.66
N GLY A 172 9.64 9.42 2.69
CA GLY A 172 10.27 10.72 2.53
C GLY A 172 11.64 10.63 1.83
N GLU A 173 12.48 9.70 2.27
CA GLU A 173 13.82 9.47 1.70
C GLU A 173 13.75 9.08 0.21
N LYS A 174 12.84 8.16 -0.15
CA LYS A 174 12.66 7.69 -1.53
C LYS A 174 12.03 8.75 -2.41
N ASN A 175 11.06 9.50 -1.91
CA ASN A 175 10.45 10.59 -2.64
C ASN A 175 11.47 11.71 -2.93
N MET A 176 12.38 12.00 -2.00
CA MET A 176 13.48 12.93 -2.29
C MET A 176 14.46 12.38 -3.31
N ARG A 177 14.78 11.08 -3.28
CA ARG A 177 15.57 10.43 -4.35
C ARG A 177 14.90 10.57 -5.71
N LEU A 178 13.59 10.33 -5.80
CA LEU A 178 12.81 10.52 -7.04
C LEU A 178 12.87 11.98 -7.53
N MET A 179 12.67 12.96 -6.64
CA MET A 179 12.78 14.38 -7.00
C MET A 179 14.16 14.72 -7.57
N HIS A 180 15.23 14.24 -6.94
CA HIS A 180 16.59 14.42 -7.48
C HIS A 180 16.77 13.74 -8.84
N ASN A 181 16.20 12.55 -9.06
CA ASN A 181 16.27 11.89 -10.37
C ASN A 181 15.60 12.71 -11.48
N ILE A 182 14.44 13.30 -11.19
CA ILE A 182 13.69 14.17 -12.10
C ILE A 182 14.51 15.41 -12.46
N ILE A 183 15.14 16.06 -11.47
CA ILE A 183 15.99 17.23 -11.72
C ILE A 183 17.24 16.83 -12.51
N ASN A 184 17.90 15.74 -12.11
CA ASN A 184 19.15 15.29 -12.72
C ASN A 184 18.98 14.79 -14.16
N SER A 185 17.81 14.27 -14.53
CA SER A 185 17.50 13.91 -15.92
C SER A 185 17.22 15.15 -16.80
N GLY A 186 17.16 16.35 -16.24
CA GLY A 186 16.85 17.57 -16.97
C GLY A 186 15.36 17.77 -17.25
N CYS A 187 14.48 17.08 -16.52
CA CYS A 187 13.06 17.37 -16.55
C CYS A 187 12.80 18.76 -15.93
N ALA A 188 11.70 19.40 -16.34
CA ALA A 188 11.31 20.73 -15.87
C ALA A 188 10.80 20.77 -14.42
N GLY A 189 10.58 19.61 -13.80
CA GLY A 189 10.13 19.46 -12.42
C GLY A 189 9.16 18.29 -12.25
N GLY A 190 8.60 18.16 -11.05
CA GLY A 190 7.53 17.19 -10.82
C GLY A 190 6.66 17.49 -9.61
N PHE A 191 5.46 16.90 -9.59
CA PHE A 191 4.53 16.98 -8.47
C PHE A 191 4.50 15.65 -7.72
N MET A 192 4.77 15.73 -6.42
CA MET A 192 4.81 14.56 -5.56
C MET A 192 3.39 14.12 -5.19
N PHE A 193 3.05 12.89 -5.53
CA PHE A 193 1.77 12.29 -5.20
C PHE A 193 1.87 11.66 -3.79
N ALA A 194 1.08 12.06 -2.78
CA ALA A 194 0.01 13.08 -2.79
C ALA A 194 0.02 13.93 -1.51
N TRP A 195 -0.81 14.98 -1.46
CA TRP A 195 -0.91 15.80 -0.24
C TRP A 195 -1.40 14.99 0.96
N MET A 196 -2.52 14.26 0.84
CA MET A 196 -3.15 13.52 1.93
C MET A 196 -3.41 12.05 1.57
N ASP A 197 -3.50 11.20 2.60
CA ASP A 197 -3.93 9.81 2.44
C ASP A 197 -5.38 9.71 1.95
N GLU A 198 -5.66 8.69 1.15
CA GLU A 198 -6.95 8.50 0.46
C GLU A 198 -7.53 7.12 0.77
N TRP A 199 -8.16 6.96 1.95
CA TRP A 199 -8.62 5.67 2.49
C TRP A 199 -9.64 4.93 1.62
N PHE A 200 -10.32 5.63 0.72
CA PHE A 200 -11.32 5.01 -0.16
C PHE A 200 -10.68 4.23 -1.34
N LYS A 201 -9.39 4.44 -1.63
CA LYS A 201 -8.75 3.87 -2.81
C LYS A 201 -8.56 2.36 -2.69
N PRO A 202 -8.91 1.59 -3.73
CA PRO A 202 -8.63 0.16 -3.77
C PRO A 202 -7.18 -0.09 -4.21
N THR A 203 -6.55 -1.13 -3.67
CA THR A 203 -5.34 -1.72 -4.28
C THR A 203 -5.55 -3.22 -4.50
N TRP A 204 -5.13 -3.74 -5.65
CA TRP A 204 -5.33 -5.15 -6.01
C TRP A 204 -4.75 -6.13 -4.97
N ILE A 205 -3.62 -5.77 -4.33
CA ILE A 205 -2.91 -6.65 -3.38
C ILE A 205 -3.68 -6.89 -2.08
N VAL A 206 -4.66 -6.04 -1.75
CA VAL A 206 -5.49 -6.14 -0.54
C VAL A 206 -6.99 -6.23 -0.84
N SER A 207 -7.43 -6.17 -2.10
CA SER A 207 -8.87 -6.07 -2.42
C SER A 207 -9.69 -7.30 -2.03
N TYR A 208 -9.04 -8.42 -1.74
CA TYR A 208 -9.63 -9.64 -1.20
C TYR A 208 -9.57 -9.73 0.34
N LEU A 209 -8.88 -8.78 0.98
CA LEU A 209 -8.73 -8.65 2.43
C LEU A 209 -9.49 -7.44 3.02
N GLU A 210 -10.15 -6.65 2.18
CA GLU A 210 -10.92 -5.47 2.60
C GLU A 210 -12.28 -5.40 1.88
N ALA A 211 -13.31 -4.99 2.62
CA ALA A 211 -14.62 -4.72 2.06
C ALA A 211 -14.63 -3.47 1.18
N TYR A 212 -15.43 -3.48 0.12
CA TYR A 212 -15.94 -2.24 -0.46
C TYR A 212 -17.01 -1.61 0.46
N GLY A 213 -17.89 -2.46 0.98
CA GLY A 213 -19.05 -2.06 1.76
C GLY A 213 -19.82 -3.25 2.31
N MET A 214 -20.84 -2.95 3.10
CA MET A 214 -21.80 -3.95 3.59
C MET A 214 -23.11 -3.90 2.80
N ASN A 215 -23.77 -5.05 2.65
CA ASN A 215 -25.10 -5.11 2.04
C ASN A 215 -26.18 -5.01 3.12
N SER A 216 -27.08 -4.02 2.98
CA SER A 216 -28.23 -3.83 3.87
C SER A 216 -29.43 -3.32 3.07
N GLY A 217 -30.59 -3.96 3.25
CA GLY A 217 -31.84 -3.54 2.58
C GLY A 217 -31.77 -3.54 1.04
N GLY A 218 -30.95 -4.40 0.44
CA GLY A 218 -30.74 -4.46 -1.02
C GLY A 218 -29.83 -3.35 -1.58
N SER A 219 -29.19 -2.58 -0.71
CA SER A 219 -28.20 -1.55 -1.08
C SER A 219 -26.83 -1.89 -0.51
N THR A 220 -25.77 -1.55 -1.23
CA THR A 220 -24.40 -1.61 -0.71
C THR A 220 -24.06 -0.26 -0.07
N ILE A 221 -23.75 -0.29 1.22
CA ILE A 221 -23.30 0.87 2.00
C ILE A 221 -21.78 0.82 2.04
N PRO A 222 -21.05 1.77 1.42
CA PRO A 222 -19.59 1.78 1.44
C PRO A 222 -19.06 1.91 2.87
N THR A 223 -18.13 1.03 3.25
CA THR A 223 -17.49 1.01 4.58
C THR A 223 -15.97 1.13 4.49
N ARG A 224 -15.36 0.95 3.31
CA ARG A 224 -13.90 1.04 3.14
C ARG A 224 -13.31 2.34 3.67
N GLN A 225 -13.96 3.47 3.37
CA GLN A 225 -13.52 4.80 3.77
C GLN A 225 -13.66 5.08 5.28
N LEU A 226 -14.21 4.14 6.06
CA LEU A 226 -14.46 4.31 7.49
C LEU A 226 -13.30 3.84 8.38
N TRP A 227 -12.28 3.22 7.79
CA TRP A 227 -11.09 2.72 8.47
C TRP A 227 -9.88 2.83 7.54
N HIS A 228 -8.67 2.86 8.08
CA HIS A 228 -7.46 3.07 7.31
C HIS A 228 -6.69 1.75 7.15
N ASN A 229 -6.61 1.24 5.93
CA ASN A 229 -5.82 0.05 5.63
C ASN A 229 -4.35 0.42 5.39
N LEU A 230 -3.53 0.36 6.43
CA LEU A 230 -2.09 0.63 6.37
C LEU A 230 -1.30 -0.36 5.51
N THR A 231 -1.90 -1.48 5.14
CA THR A 231 -1.26 -2.46 4.25
C THR A 231 -1.54 -2.19 2.77
N SER A 232 -2.46 -1.26 2.45
CA SER A 232 -2.79 -0.81 1.09
C SER A 232 -1.84 0.29 0.61
N PRO A 233 -1.03 0.07 -0.44
CA PRO A 233 -0.23 1.15 -1.03
C PRO A 233 -1.05 2.37 -1.46
N GLU A 234 -2.19 2.18 -2.12
CA GLU A 234 -2.98 3.29 -2.70
C GLU A 234 -3.64 4.19 -1.65
N GLN A 235 -3.82 3.69 -0.43
CA GLN A 235 -4.37 4.48 0.67
C GLN A 235 -3.30 5.31 1.41
N ASN A 236 -2.01 5.09 1.14
CA ASN A 236 -0.89 5.55 1.99
C ASN A 236 0.12 6.48 1.28
N PHE A 237 -0.27 7.18 0.21
CA PHE A 237 0.60 8.11 -0.53
C PHE A 237 0.77 9.49 0.12
N GLY A 238 -0.15 9.89 1.00
CA GLY A 238 -0.21 11.24 1.55
C GLY A 238 1.05 11.65 2.30
N LEU A 239 1.39 12.93 2.26
CA LEU A 239 2.34 13.58 3.18
C LEU A 239 1.67 13.98 4.51
N ILE A 240 0.35 14.06 4.52
CA ILE A 240 -0.47 14.13 5.72
C ILE A 240 -1.39 12.89 5.82
N SER A 241 -1.67 12.48 7.05
CA SER A 241 -2.63 11.42 7.38
C SER A 241 -3.69 11.94 8.35
N PHE A 242 -4.65 11.10 8.72
CA PHE A 242 -5.72 11.44 9.65
C PHE A 242 -5.80 10.43 10.78
N ASP A 243 -5.35 10.80 11.96
CA ASP A 243 -5.43 9.92 13.12
C ASP A 243 -6.79 10.08 13.79
N GLN A 244 -7.29 9.01 14.42
CA GLN A 244 -8.48 9.09 15.25
C GLN A 244 -8.20 10.03 16.44
N LEU A 245 -9.01 11.07 16.59
CA LEU A 245 -8.83 12.13 17.60
C LEU A 245 -8.89 11.60 19.03
N THR A 246 -9.72 10.58 19.26
CA THR A 246 -9.89 9.96 20.59
C THR A 246 -9.90 8.46 20.44
N VAL A 247 -8.89 7.82 21.02
CA VAL A 247 -8.80 6.37 21.15
C VAL A 247 -9.30 6.01 22.54
N GLU A 248 -10.22 5.04 22.62
CA GLU A 248 -10.75 4.57 23.90
C GLU A 248 -9.62 3.98 24.77
N PRO A 249 -9.71 4.09 26.11
CA PRO A 249 -8.67 3.58 26.99
C PRO A 249 -8.52 2.06 26.86
N LEU A 250 -7.31 1.56 27.10
CA LEU A 250 -7.06 0.12 27.14
C LEU A 250 -7.90 -0.55 28.23
N ILE A 251 -8.65 -1.59 27.84
CA ILE A 251 -9.51 -2.38 28.72
C ILE A 251 -8.78 -3.66 29.09
N SER A 252 -8.75 -3.98 30.39
CA SER A 252 -8.10 -5.22 30.87
C SER A 252 -8.96 -6.44 30.58
N TYR A 253 -8.33 -7.49 30.07
CA TYR A 253 -8.94 -8.81 29.97
C TYR A 253 -9.04 -9.48 31.35
N VAL A 254 -9.99 -10.39 31.49
CA VAL A 254 -9.94 -11.39 32.56
C VAL A 254 -9.04 -12.53 32.09
N THR A 255 -8.07 -12.94 32.90
CA THR A 255 -7.15 -14.05 32.58
C THR A 255 -7.39 -15.27 33.47
N ASP A 256 -7.00 -16.44 32.99
CA ASP A 256 -7.03 -17.72 33.70
C ASP A 256 -5.98 -17.82 34.82
N ASN A 257 -4.88 -17.09 34.69
CA ASN A 257 -3.74 -17.12 35.60
C ASN A 257 -3.26 -15.70 35.99
N PRO A 258 -4.06 -14.93 36.76
CA PRO A 258 -3.74 -13.54 37.12
C PRO A 258 -2.55 -13.39 38.08
N SER A 259 -2.03 -14.48 38.63
CA SER A 259 -0.83 -14.51 39.50
C SER A 259 0.38 -15.14 38.81
N GLY A 260 0.30 -15.41 37.51
CA GLY A 260 1.36 -15.99 36.71
C GLY A 260 2.37 -14.95 36.20
N PRO A 261 3.28 -15.36 35.29
CA PRO A 261 4.30 -14.47 34.72
C PRO A 261 3.73 -13.26 33.97
N VAL A 262 2.50 -13.35 33.47
CA VAL A 262 1.76 -12.25 32.82
C VAL A 262 0.76 -11.70 33.81
N SER A 263 1.01 -10.49 34.31
CA SER A 263 0.20 -9.85 35.36
C SER A 263 -1.00 -9.08 34.81
N ASN A 264 -0.94 -8.61 33.56
CA ASN A 264 -2.09 -7.98 32.91
C ASN A 264 -2.01 -8.08 31.37
N ILE A 265 -3.17 -8.17 30.73
CA ILE A 265 -3.33 -8.06 29.29
C ILE A 265 -4.44 -7.04 29.05
N ARG A 266 -4.20 -6.04 28.21
CA ARG A 266 -5.20 -5.01 27.88
C ARG A 266 -5.26 -4.74 26.39
N ALA A 267 -6.45 -4.49 25.87
CA ALA A 267 -6.64 -4.12 24.47
C ALA A 267 -7.39 -2.81 24.30
N THR A 268 -7.12 -2.15 23.18
CA THR A 268 -7.97 -1.11 22.59
C THR A 268 -7.89 -1.20 21.07
N HIS A 269 -8.59 -0.33 20.35
CA HIS A 269 -8.47 -0.23 18.91
C HIS A 269 -8.66 1.22 18.42
N ASP A 270 -8.15 1.50 17.23
CA ASP A 270 -8.54 2.68 16.46
C ASP A 270 -8.97 2.27 15.04
N ASN A 271 -9.18 3.25 14.19
CA ASN A 271 -9.55 3.04 12.78
C ASN A 271 -8.50 2.31 11.94
N SER A 272 -7.28 2.06 12.43
CA SER A 272 -6.16 1.49 11.68
C SER A 272 -5.65 0.18 12.31
N PHE A 273 -5.66 0.09 13.63
CA PHE A 273 -5.00 -0.94 14.41
C PHE A 273 -5.89 -1.53 15.51
N PHE A 274 -5.65 -2.82 15.77
CA PHE A 274 -5.85 -3.40 17.09
C PHE A 274 -4.59 -3.19 17.94
N PHE A 275 -4.76 -2.74 19.19
CA PHE A 275 -3.67 -2.54 20.15
C PHE A 275 -3.75 -3.53 21.31
N LEU A 276 -2.60 -4.04 21.72
CA LEU A 276 -2.46 -4.95 22.87
C LEU A 276 -1.28 -4.52 23.75
N ASP A 277 -1.55 -4.29 25.02
CA ASP A 277 -0.54 -4.15 26.07
C ASP A 277 -0.47 -5.45 26.88
N ILE A 278 0.74 -5.96 27.09
CA ILE A 278 1.03 -7.08 27.97
C ILE A 278 1.96 -6.54 29.06
N GLU A 279 1.60 -6.77 30.32
CA GLU A 279 2.46 -6.49 31.47
C GLU A 279 2.91 -7.80 32.11
N ALA A 280 4.22 -7.96 32.28
CA ALA A 280 4.82 -9.07 33.00
C ALA A 280 4.89 -8.77 34.51
N ASP A 281 4.94 -9.82 35.32
CA ASP A 281 5.12 -9.73 36.79
C ASP A 281 6.58 -9.39 37.18
N ARG A 282 7.49 -9.42 36.20
CA ARG A 282 8.90 -9.05 36.36
C ARG A 282 9.36 -8.06 35.28
N GLN A 283 10.53 -7.49 35.48
CA GLN A 283 11.23 -6.77 34.42
C GLN A 283 11.60 -7.76 33.30
N LEU A 284 11.33 -7.36 32.06
CA LEU A 284 11.73 -8.08 30.87
C LEU A 284 13.20 -7.82 30.57
N ALA A 285 13.87 -8.82 30.01
CA ALA A 285 15.29 -8.81 29.70
C ALA A 285 15.53 -9.17 28.24
N ALA A 286 16.63 -8.66 27.70
CA ALA A 286 17.08 -9.07 26.38
C ALA A 286 17.32 -10.59 26.35
N GLY A 287 16.72 -11.26 25.37
CA GLY A 287 16.76 -12.72 25.23
C GLY A 287 15.53 -13.45 25.77
N ASP A 288 14.60 -12.76 26.44
CA ASP A 288 13.30 -13.34 26.78
C ASP A 288 12.54 -13.74 25.50
N THR A 289 11.99 -14.95 25.50
CA THR A 289 11.13 -15.45 24.41
C THR A 289 9.68 -15.27 24.79
N VAL A 290 8.93 -14.60 23.92
CA VAL A 290 7.50 -14.34 24.10
C VAL A 290 6.76 -14.85 22.87
N MET A 291 5.63 -15.52 23.08
CA MET A 291 4.69 -15.86 22.02
C MET A 291 3.31 -15.34 22.38
N VAL A 292 2.59 -14.79 21.42
CA VAL A 292 1.25 -14.24 21.61
C VAL A 292 0.36 -14.82 20.52
N ALA A 293 -0.56 -15.69 20.91
CA ALA A 293 -1.54 -16.28 20.00
C ALA A 293 -2.83 -15.44 20.02
N PHE A 294 -3.41 -15.21 18.85
CA PHE A 294 -4.60 -14.39 18.66
C PHE A 294 -5.71 -15.24 18.06
N ASP A 295 -6.80 -15.32 18.79
CA ASP A 295 -8.08 -15.86 18.33
C ASP A 295 -8.96 -14.67 17.94
N THR A 296 -9.22 -14.53 16.64
CA THR A 296 -9.97 -13.40 16.08
C THR A 296 -11.39 -13.76 15.69
N TYR A 297 -11.79 -15.03 15.80
CA TYR A 297 -13.08 -15.50 15.29
C TYR A 297 -13.94 -16.24 16.30
N LEU A 298 -13.54 -17.45 16.72
CA LEU A 298 -14.31 -18.34 17.60
C LEU A 298 -13.35 -19.26 18.36
N ALA A 299 -13.51 -19.35 19.68
CA ALA A 299 -12.63 -20.14 20.56
C ALA A 299 -12.48 -21.63 20.19
N SER A 300 -13.43 -22.20 19.45
CA SER A 300 -13.39 -23.60 19.01
C SER A 300 -12.71 -23.83 17.66
N LEU A 301 -12.23 -22.79 16.97
CA LEU A 301 -11.58 -22.88 15.66
C LEU A 301 -10.14 -22.36 15.73
N GLY A 302 -9.30 -22.82 14.81
CA GLY A 302 -7.88 -22.48 14.76
C GLY A 302 -6.99 -23.57 15.36
N GLU A 303 -5.75 -23.19 15.62
CA GLU A 303 -4.71 -24.07 16.12
C GLU A 303 -4.71 -24.12 17.65
N SER A 304 -4.60 -25.31 18.22
CA SER A 304 -4.59 -25.54 19.67
C SER A 304 -3.20 -25.63 20.29
N MET A 305 -2.13 -25.64 19.48
CA MET A 305 -0.77 -25.84 19.96
C MET A 305 0.19 -24.73 19.52
N LEU A 306 0.98 -24.25 20.48
CA LEU A 306 2.16 -23.43 20.21
C LEU A 306 3.28 -24.27 19.55
N PRO A 307 4.25 -23.63 18.88
CA PRO A 307 5.36 -24.34 18.22
C PRO A 307 6.20 -25.23 19.16
N ASP A 308 6.19 -24.97 20.46
CA ASP A 308 6.89 -25.77 21.46
C ASP A 308 6.05 -26.93 22.05
N GLY A 309 4.84 -27.15 21.50
CA GLY A 309 3.93 -28.23 21.86
C GLY A 309 3.01 -27.93 23.04
N ARG A 310 2.99 -26.70 23.55
CA ARG A 310 2.06 -26.28 24.61
C ARG A 310 0.67 -26.07 24.06
N GLU A 311 -0.32 -26.47 24.84
CA GLU A 311 -1.74 -26.29 24.51
C GLU A 311 -2.19 -24.84 24.75
N LEU A 312 -3.14 -24.42 23.93
CA LEU A 312 -3.85 -23.14 24.00
C LEU A 312 -5.31 -23.41 24.40
N ASP A 313 -5.80 -22.70 25.43
CA ASP A 313 -7.21 -22.78 25.82
C ASP A 313 -8.12 -22.12 24.78
N ASN A 314 -7.67 -20.97 24.23
CA ASN A 314 -8.28 -20.36 23.05
C ASN A 314 -7.51 -20.80 21.81
N ARG A 315 -8.14 -21.63 20.98
CA ARG A 315 -7.60 -21.96 19.66
C ARG A 315 -7.45 -20.68 18.86
N SER A 316 -6.33 -20.54 18.15
CA SER A 316 -5.92 -19.26 17.59
C SER A 316 -5.63 -19.34 16.10
N GLU A 317 -5.94 -18.27 15.39
CA GLU A 317 -5.67 -18.13 13.96
C GLU A 317 -4.27 -17.58 13.65
N PHE A 318 -3.75 -16.75 14.56
CA PHE A 318 -2.49 -16.05 14.37
C PHE A 318 -1.55 -16.24 15.55
N LEU A 319 -0.25 -16.14 15.29
CA LEU A 319 0.79 -16.26 16.30
C LEU A 319 1.90 -15.25 16.04
N MET A 320 2.13 -14.36 16.99
CA MET A 320 3.33 -13.54 17.06
C MET A 320 4.39 -14.26 17.89
N THR A 321 5.59 -14.45 17.34
CA THR A 321 6.75 -14.94 18.11
C THR A 321 7.83 -13.87 18.12
N MET A 322 8.49 -13.69 19.27
CA MET A 322 9.53 -12.68 19.42
C MET A 322 10.57 -13.10 20.46
N VAL A 323 11.80 -12.65 20.26
CA VAL A 323 12.88 -12.71 21.25
C VAL A 323 13.29 -11.27 21.54
N LEU A 324 13.22 -10.82 22.80
CA LEU A 324 13.41 -9.41 23.21
C LEU A 324 14.86 -8.90 23.08
N SER A 325 15.68 -9.51 22.24
CA SER A 325 17.00 -9.01 21.82
C SER A 325 17.07 -8.77 20.30
N GLN A 326 16.01 -9.07 19.56
CA GLN A 326 15.92 -8.91 18.11
C GLN A 326 15.19 -7.61 17.75
N ASP A 327 15.32 -7.22 16.48
CA ASP A 327 14.64 -6.09 15.86
C ASP A 327 13.40 -6.52 15.06
N THR A 328 13.08 -7.81 15.05
CA THR A 328 11.97 -8.38 14.29
C THR A 328 11.17 -9.37 15.15
N ALA A 329 9.85 -9.17 15.23
CA ALA A 329 8.88 -10.18 15.63
C ALA A 329 8.33 -10.88 14.37
N LEU A 330 7.89 -12.13 14.50
CA LEU A 330 7.38 -12.93 13.39
C LEU A 330 5.88 -13.17 13.57
N TRP A 331 5.08 -12.66 12.63
CA TRP A 331 3.64 -12.80 12.56
C TRP A 331 3.24 -13.96 11.65
N HIS A 332 2.63 -14.97 12.26
CA HIS A 332 2.23 -16.20 11.59
C HIS A 332 0.71 -16.31 11.52
N VAL A 333 0.26 -17.11 10.57
CA VAL A 333 -1.13 -17.53 10.39
C VAL A 333 -1.19 -19.05 10.27
N THR A 334 -2.28 -19.66 10.72
CA THR A 334 -2.49 -21.11 10.51
C THR A 334 -2.51 -21.46 9.01
N GLU A 335 -2.00 -22.63 8.65
CA GLU A 335 -1.92 -23.07 7.24
C GLU A 335 -3.28 -23.04 6.54
N ALA A 336 -4.34 -23.48 7.23
CA ALA A 336 -5.69 -23.51 6.67
C ALA A 336 -6.27 -22.11 6.42
N TYR A 337 -5.96 -21.13 7.26
CA TYR A 337 -6.48 -19.76 7.11
C TYR A 337 -5.59 -18.87 6.25
N ASN A 338 -4.36 -19.30 5.94
CA ASN A 338 -3.42 -18.53 5.15
C ASN A 338 -4.00 -18.11 3.79
N MET A 339 -3.89 -16.82 3.45
CA MET A 339 -4.34 -16.24 2.18
C MET A 339 -3.21 -16.07 1.16
N ASP A 340 -1.99 -16.50 1.50
CA ASP A 340 -0.82 -16.37 0.62
C ASP A 340 -1.09 -16.97 -0.77
N GLY A 341 -0.73 -16.21 -1.80
CA GLY A 341 -0.92 -16.56 -3.20
C GLY A 341 -2.33 -16.35 -3.77
N LEU A 342 -3.35 -16.08 -2.94
CA LEU A 342 -4.70 -15.79 -3.42
C LEU A 342 -4.85 -14.30 -3.77
N THR A 343 -4.92 -13.93 -5.05
CA THR A 343 -5.07 -12.52 -5.45
C THR A 343 -6.02 -12.35 -6.65
N PRO A 344 -6.52 -11.13 -6.92
CA PRO A 344 -7.33 -10.86 -8.13
C PRO A 344 -6.52 -10.86 -9.43
N ARG A 345 -5.19 -10.98 -9.38
CA ARG A 345 -4.32 -10.98 -10.57
C ARG A 345 -3.80 -12.37 -10.91
N PHE A 346 -3.68 -13.24 -9.93
CA PHE A 346 -3.16 -14.60 -10.06
C PHE A 346 -3.51 -15.43 -8.81
N ASP A 347 -3.47 -16.75 -8.97
CA ASP A 347 -3.64 -17.72 -7.89
C ASP A 347 -2.42 -18.63 -7.81
N LEU A 348 -1.63 -18.45 -6.76
CA LEU A 348 -0.47 -19.28 -6.41
C LEU A 348 -0.71 -20.11 -5.13
N SER A 349 -1.94 -20.08 -4.61
CA SER A 349 -2.28 -20.74 -3.36
C SER A 349 -2.33 -22.27 -3.51
N ASN A 350 -2.07 -22.96 -2.41
CA ASN A 350 -2.18 -24.42 -2.31
C ASN A 350 -3.56 -24.83 -1.76
N HIS A 351 -4.54 -24.94 -2.66
CA HIS A 351 -5.91 -25.39 -2.35
C HIS A 351 -6.02 -26.79 -1.72
N ALA A 352 -4.94 -27.58 -1.68
CA ALA A 352 -4.94 -28.84 -0.95
C ALA A 352 -4.95 -28.64 0.58
N VAL A 353 -4.36 -27.54 1.06
CA VAL A 353 -4.20 -27.22 2.49
C VAL A 353 -4.89 -25.91 2.88
N GLN A 354 -4.77 -24.87 2.06
CA GLN A 354 -5.40 -23.57 2.30
C GLN A 354 -6.91 -23.70 2.08
N ARG A 355 -7.67 -23.27 3.09
CA ARG A 355 -9.13 -23.22 3.12
C ARG A 355 -9.66 -21.80 3.16
N PHE A 356 -8.78 -20.81 3.37
CA PHE A 356 -9.10 -19.39 3.47
C PHE A 356 -10.08 -19.08 4.60
N ARG A 357 -10.10 -19.92 5.63
CA ARG A 357 -10.91 -19.78 6.84
C ARG A 357 -10.26 -20.50 8.00
N SER A 358 -10.64 -20.12 9.22
CA SER A 358 -10.23 -20.85 10.41
C SER A 358 -10.79 -22.28 10.42
N THR A 359 -9.96 -23.25 10.80
CA THR A 359 -10.33 -24.67 10.92
C THR A 359 -9.69 -25.26 12.17
N ILE A 360 -10.25 -26.36 12.68
CA ILE A 360 -9.70 -27.07 13.83
C ILE A 360 -8.40 -27.79 13.41
N THR A 361 -7.26 -27.37 13.96
CA THR A 361 -5.96 -28.06 13.80
C THR A 361 -5.24 -28.27 15.14
N ASP A 362 -4.64 -29.44 15.34
CA ASP A 362 -3.94 -29.79 16.59
C ASP A 362 -2.49 -30.17 16.27
N GLY A 363 -1.59 -29.19 16.33
CA GLY A 363 -0.18 -29.31 15.98
C GLY A 363 0.13 -29.09 14.50
N ALA A 364 -0.71 -28.36 13.75
CA ALA A 364 -0.39 -27.97 12.39
C ALA A 364 0.65 -26.83 12.34
N PRO A 365 1.33 -26.63 11.19
CA PRO A 365 2.33 -25.57 11.06
C PRO A 365 1.74 -24.15 11.20
N TRP A 366 2.52 -23.30 11.89
CA TRP A 366 2.36 -21.85 11.87
C TRP A 366 3.14 -21.26 10.70
N MET A 367 2.44 -20.69 9.72
CA MET A 367 3.04 -20.16 8.50
C MET A 367 3.40 -18.69 8.69
N LEU A 368 4.66 -18.31 8.46
CA LEU A 368 5.04 -16.90 8.43
C LEU A 368 4.22 -16.20 7.34
N MET A 369 3.55 -15.10 7.68
CA MET A 369 2.69 -14.41 6.74
C MET A 369 3.52 -13.82 5.59
N HIS A 370 3.13 -14.17 4.38
CA HIS A 370 3.82 -13.80 3.14
C HIS A 370 2.77 -13.39 2.09
N TRP A 371 3.12 -12.44 1.22
CA TRP A 371 2.32 -12.03 0.06
C TRP A 371 3.14 -12.11 -1.21
N TYR A 372 2.58 -12.71 -2.26
CA TYR A 372 3.09 -12.55 -3.61
C TYR A 372 2.60 -11.24 -4.24
N ASN A 373 3.53 -10.46 -4.80
CA ASN A 373 3.23 -9.23 -5.54
C ASN A 373 3.51 -9.33 -7.04
N ASP A 374 4.05 -10.46 -7.51
CA ASP A 374 4.25 -10.78 -8.93
C ASP A 374 3.99 -12.27 -9.17
N GLY A 375 2.98 -12.59 -9.97
CA GLY A 375 2.59 -13.98 -10.27
C GLY A 375 3.53 -14.70 -11.24
N TYR A 376 4.28 -13.96 -12.06
CA TYR A 376 5.17 -14.50 -13.07
C TYR A 376 6.56 -14.79 -12.48
N LYS A 377 7.16 -13.81 -11.80
CA LYS A 377 8.46 -13.95 -11.13
C LYS A 377 8.36 -14.62 -9.76
N ARG A 378 7.13 -14.72 -9.21
CA ARG A 378 6.87 -15.18 -7.84
C ARG A 378 7.60 -14.34 -6.80
N THR A 379 7.75 -13.05 -7.10
CA THR A 379 8.26 -12.07 -6.13
C THR A 379 7.23 -11.88 -5.04
N GLY A 380 7.69 -11.71 -3.81
CA GLY A 380 6.81 -11.51 -2.68
C GLY A 380 7.47 -10.74 -1.54
N GLN A 381 6.71 -10.57 -0.47
CA GLN A 381 7.08 -9.85 0.73
C GLN A 381 6.72 -10.74 1.93
N ASP A 382 7.70 -10.99 2.80
CA ASP A 382 7.44 -11.54 4.14
C ASP A 382 6.79 -10.46 5.02
N ILE A 383 5.53 -10.11 4.74
CA ILE A 383 4.79 -9.06 5.44
C ILE A 383 4.62 -9.38 6.94
N GLY A 384 4.77 -10.65 7.32
CA GLY A 384 4.79 -11.10 8.70
C GLY A 384 6.08 -10.79 9.46
N ARG A 385 7.09 -10.16 8.85
CA ARG A 385 8.29 -9.69 9.58
C ARG A 385 8.01 -8.31 10.16
N PHE A 386 7.56 -8.30 11.41
CA PHE A 386 7.15 -7.09 12.12
C PHE A 386 8.34 -6.41 12.79
N PRO A 387 8.68 -5.16 12.45
CA PRO A 387 9.73 -4.44 13.14
C PRO A 387 9.39 -4.28 14.63
N MET A 388 10.39 -4.49 15.49
CA MET A 388 10.28 -4.33 16.93
C MET A 388 11.44 -3.51 17.49
N GLU A 389 11.18 -2.83 18.60
CA GLU A 389 12.16 -1.95 19.23
C GLU A 389 12.10 -2.03 20.77
N ASN A 390 13.24 -1.75 21.41
CA ASN A 390 13.31 -1.57 22.86
C ASN A 390 13.04 -0.10 23.19
N SER A 391 11.77 0.25 23.35
CA SER A 391 11.30 1.59 23.62
C SER A 391 9.99 1.54 24.44
N SER A 392 9.66 2.64 25.10
CA SER A 392 8.40 2.74 25.87
C SER A 392 7.13 2.83 25.00
N GLY A 393 7.27 3.01 23.69
CA GLY A 393 6.18 3.18 22.73
C GLY A 393 6.72 3.41 21.32
N PHE A 394 5.86 3.26 20.31
CA PHE A 394 6.29 3.21 18.91
C PHE A 394 7.00 4.49 18.43
N THR A 395 8.18 4.33 17.82
CA THR A 395 8.91 5.42 17.17
C THR A 395 8.07 6.07 16.07
N PHE A 396 7.94 7.40 16.15
CA PHE A 396 7.19 8.19 15.18
C PHE A 396 7.75 8.04 13.76
N GLY A 397 6.86 7.80 12.79
CA GLY A 397 7.20 7.65 11.38
C GLY A 397 7.75 6.28 10.99
N GLU A 398 7.88 5.34 11.94
CA GLU A 398 8.36 3.97 11.70
C GLU A 398 7.21 2.94 11.69
N MET A 399 7.46 1.79 11.06
CA MET A 399 6.52 0.65 11.00
C MET A 399 6.61 -0.28 12.22
N THR A 400 7.18 0.18 13.33
CA THR A 400 7.33 -0.63 14.55
C THR A 400 5.98 -1.19 14.97
N ALA A 401 5.82 -2.51 14.97
CA ALA A 401 4.61 -3.19 15.41
C ALA A 401 4.68 -3.58 16.89
N VAL A 402 5.89 -3.77 17.42
CA VAL A 402 6.13 -4.17 18.82
C VAL A 402 7.14 -3.24 19.48
N ALA A 403 6.76 -2.65 20.61
CA ALA A 403 7.66 -1.86 21.46
C ALA A 403 7.67 -2.48 22.86
N TRP A 404 8.86 -2.71 23.44
CA TRP A 404 8.97 -3.26 24.79
C TRP A 404 9.91 -2.44 25.66
N SER A 405 9.55 -2.28 26.93
CA SER A 405 10.37 -1.56 27.91
C SER A 405 9.93 -1.90 29.33
N GLY A 406 10.90 -2.07 30.23
CA GLY A 406 10.65 -2.44 31.62
C GLY A 406 9.92 -3.78 31.70
N ASN A 407 8.71 -3.80 32.25
CA ASN A 407 7.86 -4.99 32.32
C ASN A 407 6.75 -5.01 31.26
N LYS A 408 6.78 -4.14 30.25
CA LYS A 408 5.67 -3.98 29.29
C LYS A 408 6.08 -4.32 27.87
N ILE A 409 5.15 -4.94 27.14
CA ILE A 409 5.18 -5.14 25.70
C ILE A 409 3.93 -4.49 25.13
N ARG A 410 4.10 -3.63 24.13
CA ARG A 410 3.02 -2.98 23.39
C ARG A 410 3.03 -3.48 21.96
N ILE A 411 1.88 -3.88 21.46
CA ILE A 411 1.70 -4.43 20.12
C ILE A 411 0.62 -3.61 19.41
N ARG A 412 0.83 -3.31 18.13
CA ARG A 412 -0.20 -2.83 17.22
C ARG A 412 -0.22 -3.70 15.97
N VAL A 413 -1.40 -4.14 15.55
CA VAL A 413 -1.57 -4.99 14.36
C VAL A 413 -2.62 -4.35 13.45
N PRO A 414 -2.29 -4.03 12.17
CA PRO A 414 -3.27 -3.53 11.23
C PRO A 414 -4.44 -4.52 11.09
N TRP A 415 -5.66 -4.01 10.99
CA TRP A 415 -6.88 -4.85 10.87
C TRP A 415 -6.79 -5.90 9.76
N THR A 416 -6.19 -5.52 8.63
CA THR A 416 -6.00 -6.40 7.47
C THR A 416 -5.11 -7.61 7.77
N LEU A 417 -4.13 -7.51 8.68
CA LEU A 417 -3.24 -8.62 9.05
C LEU A 417 -3.84 -9.54 10.13
N LEU A 418 -5.00 -9.17 10.68
CA LEU A 418 -5.86 -10.02 11.52
C LEU A 418 -7.01 -10.63 10.70
N TYR A 419 -7.03 -10.40 9.38
CA TYR A 419 -8.10 -10.78 8.46
C TYR A 419 -9.50 -10.30 8.87
N PHE A 420 -9.58 -9.13 9.52
CA PHE A 420 -10.83 -8.38 9.58
C PHE A 420 -11.09 -7.74 8.21
N TYR A 421 -11.92 -8.41 7.41
CA TYR A 421 -12.38 -7.92 6.10
C TYR A 421 -13.13 -6.59 6.21
N ASP A 422 -13.88 -6.42 7.29
CA ASP A 422 -14.51 -5.15 7.66
C ASP A 422 -14.52 -5.01 9.20
N PRO A 423 -13.51 -4.32 9.78
CA PRO A 423 -13.45 -4.12 11.23
C PRO A 423 -14.63 -3.28 11.74
N THR A 424 -15.22 -2.44 10.89
CA THR A 424 -16.37 -1.59 11.25
C THR A 424 -17.63 -2.40 11.53
N GLN A 425 -17.71 -3.59 10.94
CA GLN A 425 -18.81 -4.53 11.08
C GLN A 425 -18.44 -5.80 11.85
N MET A 426 -17.22 -5.86 12.41
CA MET A 426 -16.64 -7.06 13.05
C MET A 426 -16.68 -8.30 12.15
N LYS A 427 -16.40 -8.11 10.86
CA LYS A 427 -16.39 -9.20 9.88
C LYS A 427 -14.97 -9.69 9.62
N VAL A 428 -14.76 -10.98 9.85
CA VAL A 428 -13.53 -11.70 9.50
C VAL A 428 -13.73 -12.51 8.23
N ILE A 429 -12.64 -12.82 7.54
CA ILE A 429 -12.66 -13.71 6.37
C ILE A 429 -13.04 -15.13 6.82
N ASP A 430 -13.96 -15.76 6.11
CA ASP A 430 -14.43 -17.13 6.39
C ASP A 430 -14.60 -17.91 5.08
N GLY A 431 -13.64 -17.73 4.17
CA GLY A 431 -13.53 -18.46 2.92
C GLY A 431 -13.35 -17.58 1.69
N ALA A 432 -12.89 -18.23 0.63
CA ALA A 432 -12.83 -17.67 -0.71
C ALA A 432 -13.21 -18.75 -1.72
N VAL A 433 -14.14 -18.44 -2.63
CA VAL A 433 -14.63 -19.38 -3.65
C VAL A 433 -14.45 -18.78 -5.02
N SER A 434 -13.72 -19.48 -5.89
CA SER A 434 -13.59 -19.11 -7.29
C SER A 434 -14.90 -19.38 -8.04
N TYR A 435 -15.39 -18.42 -8.81
CA TYR A 435 -16.60 -18.60 -9.62
C TYR A 435 -16.33 -18.95 -11.09
N ASP A 436 -15.08 -18.92 -11.52
CA ASP A 436 -14.65 -19.25 -12.88
C ASP A 436 -13.57 -20.34 -12.94
N GLY A 437 -13.20 -20.92 -11.79
CA GLY A 437 -12.10 -21.87 -11.68
C GLY A 437 -10.72 -21.23 -11.88
N GLY A 438 -10.66 -19.91 -11.92
CA GLY A 438 -9.46 -19.08 -12.00
C GLY A 438 -9.38 -18.09 -10.82
N TYR A 439 -8.74 -16.94 -11.07
CA TYR A 439 -8.36 -15.95 -10.05
C TYR A 439 -9.47 -14.95 -9.67
N ASN A 440 -10.73 -15.23 -10.03
CA ASN A 440 -11.86 -14.41 -9.62
C ASN A 440 -12.63 -15.08 -8.48
N TYR A 441 -12.72 -14.40 -7.33
CA TYR A 441 -13.26 -14.98 -6.10
C TYR A 441 -14.40 -14.18 -5.50
N VAL A 442 -15.29 -14.89 -4.81
CA VAL A 442 -16.17 -14.34 -3.78
C VAL A 442 -15.55 -14.63 -2.42
N ILE A 443 -15.28 -13.57 -1.65
CA ILE A 443 -14.86 -13.69 -0.25
C ILE A 443 -16.10 -13.86 0.62
N SER A 444 -16.16 -14.96 1.37
CA SER A 444 -17.15 -15.15 2.42
C SER A 444 -16.63 -14.56 3.72
N THR A 445 -17.54 -14.02 4.53
CA THR A 445 -17.19 -13.44 5.82
C THR A 445 -18.16 -13.92 6.89
N SER A 446 -17.66 -13.95 8.12
CA SER A 446 -18.43 -14.28 9.31
C SER A 446 -18.26 -13.21 10.36
N GLU A 447 -19.21 -13.15 11.30
CA GLU A 447 -19.12 -12.22 12.43
C GLU A 447 -18.19 -12.79 13.50
N SER A 448 -17.20 -12.00 13.91
CA SER A 448 -16.36 -12.30 15.05
C SER A 448 -17.11 -12.05 16.36
N ASP A 449 -16.91 -12.90 17.36
CA ASP A 449 -17.38 -12.69 18.74
C ASP A 449 -16.36 -11.90 19.60
N GLY A 450 -15.35 -11.33 18.95
CA GLY A 450 -14.28 -10.53 19.55
C GLY A 450 -12.90 -11.17 19.38
N ILE A 451 -11.90 -10.57 20.02
CA ILE A 451 -10.51 -11.05 20.00
C ILE A 451 -10.11 -11.58 21.39
N ALA A 452 -9.71 -12.84 21.48
CA ALA A 452 -9.03 -13.42 22.62
C ALA A 452 -7.54 -13.59 22.35
N VAL A 453 -6.74 -13.64 23.43
CA VAL A 453 -5.29 -13.71 23.36
C VAL A 453 -4.76 -14.74 24.35
N SER A 454 -3.72 -15.47 23.96
CA SER A 454 -2.96 -16.35 24.85
C SER A 454 -1.48 -15.97 24.79
N VAL A 455 -0.89 -15.67 25.95
CA VAL A 455 0.49 -15.18 26.06
C VAL A 455 1.36 -16.25 26.71
N TYR A 456 2.40 -16.66 25.99
CA TYR A 456 3.49 -17.46 26.53
C TYR A 456 4.62 -16.57 27.04
N LEU A 457 4.97 -16.72 28.31
CA LEU A 457 6.13 -16.10 28.95
C LEU A 457 6.63 -17.00 30.08
N ASP A 458 7.95 -17.09 30.28
CA ASP A 458 8.57 -17.83 31.40
C ASP A 458 8.10 -19.27 31.58
N ARG A 459 7.85 -19.97 30.46
CA ARG A 459 7.39 -21.36 30.45
C ARG A 459 5.98 -21.54 31.01
N ASP A 460 5.14 -20.51 30.97
CA ASP A 460 3.70 -20.61 31.24
C ASP A 460 2.91 -19.94 30.12
N VAL A 461 1.69 -20.44 29.87
CA VAL A 461 0.70 -19.81 28.99
C VAL A 461 -0.37 -19.19 29.87
N THR A 462 -0.68 -17.91 29.65
CA THR A 462 -1.78 -17.19 30.28
C THR A 462 -2.79 -16.82 29.21
N SER A 463 -4.03 -17.33 29.33
CA SER A 463 -5.08 -17.14 28.35
C SER A 463 -6.13 -16.15 28.86
N THR A 464 -6.66 -15.33 27.96
CA THR A 464 -7.81 -14.48 28.26
C THR A 464 -9.09 -15.31 28.30
N VAL A 465 -9.88 -15.18 29.35
CA VAL A 465 -11.21 -15.82 29.49
C VAL A 465 -12.31 -14.95 28.85
N SER A 466 -12.06 -13.65 28.72
CA SER A 466 -12.92 -12.71 28.02
C SER A 466 -12.40 -12.40 26.61
N ARG A 467 -13.28 -11.89 25.74
CA ARG A 467 -12.92 -11.40 24.40
C ARG A 467 -13.08 -9.90 24.31
N TYR A 468 -12.16 -9.24 23.63
CA TYR A 468 -12.27 -7.81 23.33
C TYR A 468 -13.26 -7.60 22.19
N ASN A 469 -14.26 -6.75 22.43
CA ASN A 469 -15.33 -6.41 21.51
C ASN A 469 -15.46 -4.89 21.42
N TRP A 470 -16.07 -4.41 20.34
CA TRP A 470 -16.30 -2.99 20.12
C TRP A 470 -17.65 -2.71 19.45
N GLU A 471 -18.10 -1.47 19.53
CA GLU A 471 -19.30 -1.03 18.84
C GLU A 471 -19.05 -0.93 17.33
N LYS A 472 -19.94 -1.50 16.53
CA LYS A 472 -19.90 -1.33 15.07
C LYS A 472 -20.11 0.13 14.70
N TRP A 473 -19.41 0.62 13.67
CA TRP A 473 -19.53 2.01 13.22
C TRP A 473 -19.87 2.11 11.74
N LEU A 474 -20.71 3.09 11.40
CA LEU A 474 -21.07 3.47 10.02
C LEU A 474 -20.72 4.93 9.70
N THR A 475 -20.11 5.60 10.66
CA THR A 475 -19.61 6.96 10.56
C THR A 475 -18.15 6.94 10.95
N VAL A 476 -17.31 7.64 10.18
CA VAL A 476 -15.89 7.77 10.51
C VAL A 476 -15.78 8.35 11.92
N PRO A 477 -15.02 7.73 12.84
CA PRO A 477 -14.69 8.35 14.12
C PRO A 477 -14.09 9.74 13.90
N SER A 478 -14.23 10.66 14.87
CA SER A 478 -13.63 12.00 14.72
C SER A 478 -12.12 11.87 14.50
N THR A 479 -11.58 12.55 13.49
CA THR A 479 -10.15 12.51 13.15
C THR A 479 -9.49 13.88 13.29
N VAL A 480 -8.16 13.86 13.39
CA VAL A 480 -7.29 15.05 13.34
C VAL A 480 -6.20 14.83 12.29
N SER A 481 -5.89 15.86 11.51
CA SER A 481 -4.79 15.79 10.54
C SER A 481 -3.44 15.68 11.27
N ARG A 482 -2.58 14.79 10.78
CA ARG A 482 -1.21 14.62 11.25
C ARG A 482 -0.24 14.72 10.07
N GLU A 483 0.80 15.53 10.23
CA GLU A 483 1.92 15.51 9.30
C GLU A 483 2.68 14.19 9.43
N LYS A 484 2.94 13.51 8.30
CA LYS A 484 3.77 12.32 8.31
C LYS A 484 5.23 12.68 8.45
N LYS A 485 6.04 11.74 8.93
CA LYS A 485 7.49 11.90 8.98
C LYS A 485 8.10 12.20 7.60
N SER A 486 7.49 11.71 6.52
CA SER A 486 7.86 12.02 5.15
C SER A 486 7.84 13.52 4.86
N LEU A 487 6.84 14.25 5.35
CA LEU A 487 6.71 15.69 5.10
C LEU A 487 7.86 16.49 5.71
N GLU A 488 8.32 16.13 6.92
CA GLU A 488 9.49 16.75 7.54
C GLU A 488 10.76 16.56 6.70
N ILE A 489 10.96 15.35 6.18
CA ILE A 489 12.11 14.99 5.32
C ILE A 489 12.02 15.74 4.00
N ILE A 490 10.84 15.83 3.41
CA ILE A 490 10.61 16.50 2.13
C ILE A 490 10.82 18.00 2.27
N ARG A 491 10.24 18.67 3.28
CA ARG A 491 10.49 20.10 3.53
C ARG A 491 11.98 20.40 3.67
N SER A 492 12.68 19.59 4.46
CA SER A 492 14.13 19.72 4.65
C SER A 492 14.89 19.48 3.34
N GLY A 493 14.52 18.44 2.58
CA GLY A 493 15.18 18.06 1.34
C GLY A 493 14.98 19.07 0.22
N LEU A 494 13.75 19.59 0.04
CA LEU A 494 13.44 20.60 -0.98
C LEU A 494 14.19 21.91 -0.73
N SER A 495 14.37 22.31 0.54
CA SER A 495 15.17 23.51 0.89
C SER A 495 16.65 23.42 0.45
N GLY A 496 17.15 22.20 0.18
CA GLY A 496 18.49 21.97 -0.35
C GLY A 496 18.59 22.01 -1.87
N ILE A 497 17.47 22.11 -2.60
CA ILE A 497 17.46 22.16 -4.06
C ILE A 497 17.68 23.62 -4.51
N PRO A 498 18.70 23.90 -5.34
CA PRO A 498 18.90 25.25 -5.89
C PRO A 498 17.63 25.76 -6.58
N GLU A 499 17.32 27.05 -6.39
CA GLU A 499 16.14 27.72 -6.98
C GLU A 499 14.77 27.25 -6.46
N PHE A 500 14.71 26.31 -5.51
CA PHE A 500 13.48 26.05 -4.77
C PHE A 500 13.10 27.28 -3.93
N THR A 501 11.84 27.70 -4.03
CA THR A 501 11.27 28.82 -3.27
C THR A 501 10.02 28.34 -2.54
N ASP A 502 9.99 28.57 -1.22
CA ASP A 502 8.88 28.22 -0.33
C ASP A 502 7.61 29.06 -0.56
#